data_AF-A0A2K3N8C9-F1
#
_entry.id   AF-A0A2K3N8C9-F1
#
_cell.length_a   1.000
_cell.length_b   1.000
_cell.length_c   1.000
_cell.angle_alpha   90.00
_cell.angle_beta   90.00
_cell.angle_gamma   90.00
#
_symmetry.space_group_name_H-M   'P 1'
#
loop_
_entity.id
_entity.type
_entity.pdbx_description
1 polymer ?
#
loop_
_entity_poly.entity_id
_entity_poly.type
_entity_poly.pdbx_seq_one_letter_code
_entity_poly.pdbx_strand_id
1 'polypeptide(L)'
;NGKLLRSLKSHCAAIICLNWEEDSHVIPDDHCHTSKYEDRTSRFFPPAPKVPRMPGLVSGDNGFMDDGDDSFEELSNSSHQRFNVLCSGDKDGNICFSIFGIFPIGKTNIHNLTFPTSSDGAERSKRLLNASIHKVALSKDLCRLIVMCSGDLVKVVDDLDVIHMAGHNEHGLHCLALNTAIFWNRKNELHQVAQQASNIEDLTEVVRASLSVMSRQWSDAMHTFKEKFNSLSTLITDHGLDSSPQEEFLSLLGGARTSPAVHQFLVNTLGEAGVKRISKVLCGAGKELQRIVLEHLQISDNLLHNNTGF
;
A
#
# COMPACT_ATOMS: atom_id res chain seq x y z
N ASN A 1 18.73 9.50 0.28
CA ASN A 1 18.57 10.20 -1.02
C ASN A 1 17.25 10.97 -1.18
N GLY A 2 16.47 11.22 -0.13
CA GLY A 2 15.20 11.97 -0.25
C GLY A 2 14.08 11.28 -1.04
N LYS A 3 14.31 10.05 -1.53
CA LYS A 3 13.32 9.21 -2.20
C LYS A 3 12.27 8.79 -1.17
N LEU A 4 11.00 9.07 -1.45
CA LEU A 4 9.88 8.53 -0.69
C LEU A 4 9.82 7.02 -0.91
N LEU A 5 10.04 6.24 0.16
CA LEU A 5 10.03 4.78 0.07
C LEU A 5 8.63 4.20 0.27
N ARG A 6 7.87 4.74 1.22
CA ARG A 6 6.50 4.32 1.50
C ARG A 6 5.70 5.49 2.07
N SER A 7 4.39 5.49 1.82
CA SER A 7 3.45 6.46 2.38
C SER A 7 2.20 5.73 2.87
N LEU A 8 1.87 5.88 4.15
CA LEU A 8 0.71 5.25 4.78
C LEU A 8 -0.20 6.31 5.40
N LYS A 9 -1.52 6.12 5.27
CA LYS A 9 -2.51 6.97 5.93
C LYS A 9 -3.02 6.32 7.22
N SER A 10 -2.33 6.57 8.34
CA SER A 10 -2.69 6.05 9.67
C SER A 10 -3.63 6.96 10.48
N HIS A 11 -3.69 8.26 10.13
CA HIS A 11 -4.52 9.25 10.81
C HIS A 11 -5.45 9.98 9.83
N CYS A 12 -6.61 10.41 10.33
CA CYS A 12 -7.53 11.30 9.61
C CYS A 12 -7.20 12.78 9.85
N ALA A 13 -6.33 13.06 10.82
CA ALA A 13 -5.95 14.38 11.28
C ALA A 13 -4.42 14.55 11.28
N ALA A 14 -3.96 15.78 11.52
CA ALA A 14 -2.54 16.09 11.55
C ALA A 14 -1.85 15.37 12.72
N ILE A 15 -0.74 14.69 12.41
CA ILE A 15 0.13 14.04 13.38
C ILE A 15 0.93 15.12 14.11
N ILE A 16 0.91 15.09 15.44
CA ILE A 16 1.63 16.04 16.30
C ILE A 16 2.96 15.44 16.75
N CYS A 17 2.98 14.15 17.07
CA CYS A 17 4.16 13.49 17.62
C CYS A 17 4.31 12.05 17.12
N LEU A 18 5.56 11.59 17.06
CA LEU A 18 5.96 10.24 16.68
C LEU A 18 6.95 9.69 17.71
N ASN A 19 6.89 8.40 17.99
CA ASN A 19 7.89 7.66 18.75
C ASN A 19 8.11 6.30 18.09
N TRP A 20 9.34 6.03 17.65
CA TRP A 20 9.73 4.74 17.10
C TRP A 20 10.58 4.02 18.13
N GLU A 21 10.08 2.90 18.65
CA GLU A 21 10.81 2.11 19.64
C GLU A 21 11.16 0.74 19.07
N GLU A 22 12.39 0.30 19.30
CA GLU A 22 12.89 -1.01 18.93
C GLU A 22 13.13 -1.82 20.20
N ASP A 23 12.77 -3.10 20.17
CA ASP A 23 13.05 -3.98 21.29
C ASP A 23 14.57 -4.11 21.51
N SER A 24 14.99 -3.85 22.76
CA SER A 24 16.37 -3.98 23.21
C SER A 24 16.90 -5.42 23.26
N HIS A 25 16.04 -6.43 23.23
CA HIS A 25 16.47 -7.82 23.25
C HIS A 25 16.83 -8.33 21.85
N VAL A 26 18.14 -8.41 21.59
CA VAL A 26 18.69 -9.35 20.61
C VAL A 26 18.28 -10.74 21.06
N ILE A 27 17.51 -11.47 20.26
CA ILE A 27 17.17 -12.87 20.54
C ILE A 27 18.51 -13.61 20.73
N PRO A 28 18.89 -14.05 21.95
CA PRO A 28 20.06 -14.88 22.10
C PRO A 28 19.72 -16.20 21.40
N ASP A 29 20.65 -16.74 20.60
CA ASP A 29 20.59 -18.11 20.12
C ASP A 29 20.82 -19.08 21.29
N ASP A 30 19.90 -19.07 22.26
CA ASP A 30 19.88 -20.03 23.34
C ASP A 30 18.80 -21.08 23.08
N HIS A 31 19.25 -22.32 23.16
CA HIS A 31 18.63 -23.56 22.70
C HIS A 31 17.38 -23.99 23.50
N CYS A 32 16.50 -23.06 23.89
CA CYS A 32 15.25 -23.43 24.54
C CYS A 32 14.16 -23.67 23.49
N HIS A 33 13.76 -24.94 23.36
CA HIS A 33 12.74 -25.49 22.45
C HIS A 33 11.33 -24.86 22.56
N THR A 34 11.20 -23.57 22.26
CA THR A 34 9.98 -23.02 21.67
C THR A 34 10.33 -22.79 20.21
N SER A 35 9.71 -23.55 19.31
CA SER A 35 9.98 -23.48 17.88
C SER A 35 9.91 -22.03 17.40
N LYS A 36 11.06 -21.39 17.14
CA LYS A 36 11.11 -20.16 16.35
C LYS A 36 10.44 -20.53 15.03
N TYR A 37 9.26 -19.99 14.76
CA TYR A 37 8.60 -20.16 13.48
C TYR A 37 9.56 -19.64 12.42
N GLU A 38 10.04 -20.53 11.57
CA GLU A 38 10.85 -20.18 10.42
C GLU A 38 9.90 -20.07 9.23
N ASP A 39 9.85 -18.91 8.58
CA ASP A 39 9.12 -18.76 7.33
C ASP A 39 9.82 -19.58 6.25
N ARG A 40 9.21 -20.72 5.90
CA ARG A 40 9.72 -21.65 4.87
C ARG A 40 9.11 -21.37 3.51
N THR A 41 8.28 -20.34 3.36
CA THR A 41 7.58 -20.01 2.11
C THR A 41 8.59 -19.85 0.97
N SER A 42 9.72 -19.18 1.23
CA SER A 42 10.81 -19.02 0.26
C SER A 42 11.47 -20.33 -0.19
N ARG A 43 11.29 -21.43 0.54
CA ARG A 43 11.84 -22.76 0.15
C ARG A 43 10.94 -23.50 -0.82
N PHE A 44 9.66 -23.16 -0.87
CA PHE A 44 8.65 -23.88 -1.67
C PHE A 44 8.10 -23.05 -2.83
N PHE A 45 8.21 -21.72 -2.74
CA PHE A 45 7.66 -20.82 -3.76
C PHE A 45 8.77 -20.03 -4.45
N PRO A 46 8.60 -19.73 -5.75
CA PRO A 46 9.49 -18.82 -6.44
C PRO A 46 9.45 -17.42 -5.77
N PRO A 47 10.52 -16.63 -5.89
CA PRO A 47 10.55 -15.28 -5.37
C PRO A 47 9.44 -14.43 -5.98
N ALA A 48 9.02 -13.40 -5.24
CA ALA A 48 8.00 -12.48 -5.71
C ALA A 48 8.42 -11.87 -7.07
N PRO A 49 7.47 -11.71 -8.00
CA PRO A 49 7.76 -11.08 -9.29
C PRO A 49 8.27 -9.65 -9.08
N LYS A 50 9.19 -9.20 -9.95
CA LYS A 50 9.67 -7.82 -9.94
C LYS A 50 8.82 -6.96 -10.86
N VAL A 51 8.65 -5.68 -10.53
CA VAL A 51 7.86 -4.75 -11.36
C VAL A 51 8.42 -4.71 -12.79
N PRO A 52 7.58 -4.88 -13.85
CA PRO A 52 8.04 -4.79 -15.22
C PRO A 52 8.60 -3.40 -15.52
N ARG A 53 9.79 -3.33 -16.12
CA ARG A 53 10.36 -2.07 -16.60
C ARG A 53 9.55 -1.58 -17.81
N MET A 54 9.34 -0.26 -17.93
CA MET A 54 8.68 0.31 -19.11
C MET A 54 9.54 0.08 -20.37
N PRO A 55 9.02 -0.56 -21.43
CA PRO A 55 9.74 -0.76 -22.68
C PRO A 55 10.07 0.57 -23.36
N GLY A 56 11.32 0.74 -23.81
CA GLY A 56 11.79 1.95 -24.50
C GLY A 56 12.61 2.91 -23.64
N LEU A 57 12.69 2.67 -22.33
CA LEU A 57 13.69 3.28 -21.47
C LEU A 57 15.01 2.52 -21.62
N VAL A 58 16.01 3.12 -22.27
CA VAL A 58 17.38 2.63 -22.25
C VAL A 58 17.87 2.63 -20.79
N SER A 59 18.64 1.62 -20.38
CA SER A 59 19.22 1.43 -19.04
C SER A 59 20.20 2.53 -18.59
N GLY A 60 20.06 3.77 -19.07
CA GLY A 60 20.99 4.87 -18.77
C GLY A 60 20.39 6.27 -18.71
N ASP A 61 19.10 6.49 -19.02
CA ASP A 61 18.59 7.87 -19.21
C ASP A 61 17.42 8.29 -18.30
N ASN A 62 17.04 7.44 -17.33
CA ASN A 62 16.43 7.93 -16.11
C ASN A 62 17.40 7.66 -14.97
N GLY A 63 18.01 8.72 -14.44
CA GLY A 63 18.74 8.64 -13.19
C GLY A 63 17.90 7.94 -12.10
N PHE A 64 18.57 7.03 -11.38
CA PHE A 64 18.22 6.52 -10.05
C PHE A 64 17.34 5.27 -9.91
N MET A 65 17.36 4.30 -10.84
CA MET A 65 16.72 2.99 -10.58
C MET A 65 17.54 1.73 -10.89
N ASP A 66 18.80 1.80 -11.32
CA ASP A 66 19.47 0.57 -11.82
C ASP A 66 20.35 -0.20 -10.79
N ASP A 67 20.57 0.29 -9.57
CA ASP A 67 21.34 -0.45 -8.53
C ASP A 67 20.68 -0.42 -7.13
N GLY A 68 19.43 0.06 -7.03
CA GLY A 68 18.77 0.37 -5.75
C GLY A 68 17.70 -0.61 -5.27
N ASP A 69 17.24 -1.54 -6.11
CA ASP A 69 16.13 -2.44 -5.72
C ASP A 69 16.57 -3.52 -4.72
N ASP A 70 17.80 -4.03 -4.84
CA ASP A 70 18.37 -4.94 -3.83
C ASP A 70 18.56 -4.24 -2.48
N SER A 71 18.79 -2.92 -2.48
CA SER A 71 18.91 -2.13 -1.24
C SER A 71 17.58 -1.93 -0.51
N PHE A 72 16.44 -1.90 -1.22
CA PHE A 72 15.12 -1.79 -0.57
C PHE A 72 14.71 -3.12 0.07
N GLU A 73 14.93 -4.23 -0.64
CA GLU A 73 14.72 -5.57 -0.11
C GLU A 73 15.66 -5.88 1.06
N GLU A 74 16.92 -5.41 1.03
CA GLU A 74 17.82 -5.47 2.19
C GLU A 74 17.37 -4.58 3.37
N LEU A 75 16.83 -3.38 3.12
CA LEU A 75 16.35 -2.48 4.18
C LEU A 75 15.05 -2.95 4.82
N SER A 76 14.11 -3.52 4.04
CA SER A 76 12.89 -4.13 4.58
C SER A 76 13.23 -5.41 5.34
N ASN A 77 14.04 -6.29 4.77
CA ASN A 77 14.45 -7.54 5.42
C ASN A 77 15.34 -7.33 6.66
N SER A 78 16.16 -6.29 6.70
CA SER A 78 16.93 -5.94 7.92
C SER A 78 16.03 -5.37 9.02
N SER A 79 15.01 -4.58 8.66
CA SER A 79 14.03 -4.06 9.64
C SER A 79 13.16 -5.16 10.26
N HIS A 80 12.96 -6.28 9.55
CA HIS A 80 12.25 -7.46 10.06
C HIS A 80 13.11 -8.31 11.02
N GLN A 81 14.40 -8.04 11.20
CA GLN A 81 15.22 -8.82 12.15
C GLN A 81 14.88 -8.50 13.60
N ARG A 82 14.30 -7.32 13.88
CA ARG A 82 13.99 -6.87 15.23
C ARG A 82 12.60 -6.25 15.30
N PHE A 83 11.84 -6.70 16.28
CA PHE A 83 10.50 -6.20 16.52
C PHE A 83 10.56 -4.72 16.94
N ASN A 84 9.93 -3.86 16.14
CA ASN A 84 9.87 -2.43 16.40
C ASN A 84 8.45 -1.91 16.18
N VAL A 85 8.08 -0.89 16.96
CA VAL A 85 6.74 -0.32 16.98
C VAL A 85 6.85 1.20 16.85
N LEU A 86 6.17 1.72 15.83
CA LEU A 86 5.93 3.14 15.63
C LEU A 86 4.61 3.52 16.31
N CYS A 87 4.70 4.46 17.26
CA CYS A 87 3.58 5.11 17.89
C CYS A 87 3.42 6.51 17.32
N SER A 88 2.20 6.88 16.92
CA SER A 88 1.88 8.20 16.38
C SER A 88 0.67 8.79 17.07
N GLY A 89 0.75 10.07 17.43
CA GLY A 89 -0.34 10.82 18.08
C GLY A 89 -0.84 11.96 17.19
N ASP A 90 -2.17 12.09 17.05
CA ASP A 90 -2.78 13.19 16.30
C ASP A 90 -3.45 14.25 17.19
N LYS A 91 -3.85 15.34 16.54
CA LYS A 91 -4.53 16.48 17.17
C LYS A 91 -5.91 16.19 17.74
N ASP A 92 -6.54 15.09 17.33
CA ASP A 92 -7.88 14.70 17.79
C ASP A 92 -7.79 13.65 18.93
N GLY A 93 -6.60 13.50 19.53
CA GLY A 93 -6.38 12.63 20.67
C GLY A 93 -6.24 11.14 20.31
N ASN A 94 -6.10 10.79 19.02
CA ASN A 94 -5.87 9.40 18.65
C ASN A 94 -4.38 9.06 18.70
N ILE A 95 -4.11 7.85 19.20
CA ILE A 95 -2.80 7.21 19.18
C ILE A 95 -2.92 5.95 18.32
N CYS A 96 -2.11 5.88 17.28
CA CYS A 96 -2.02 4.72 16.40
C CYS A 96 -0.70 4.00 16.64
N PHE A 97 -0.74 2.67 16.53
CA PHE A 97 0.40 1.78 16.67
C PHE A 97 0.63 1.03 15.37
N SER A 98 1.87 0.97 14.90
CA SER A 98 2.24 0.24 13.71
C SER A 98 3.56 -0.51 13.89
N ILE A 99 3.59 -1.78 13.51
CA ILE A 99 4.82 -2.59 13.51
C ILE A 99 5.57 -2.32 12.21
N PHE A 100 6.89 -2.16 12.30
CA PHE A 100 7.77 -1.79 11.16
C PHE A 100 7.45 -0.43 10.52
N GLY A 101 6.49 0.32 11.08
CA GLY A 101 5.91 1.51 10.45
C GLY A 101 5.02 1.20 9.24
N ILE A 102 4.65 -0.06 9.05
CA ILE A 102 3.90 -0.57 7.89
C ILE A 102 2.55 -1.12 8.34
N PHE A 103 2.57 -2.07 9.26
CA PHE A 103 1.39 -2.83 9.64
C PHE A 103 0.68 -2.18 10.85
N PRO A 104 -0.53 -1.61 10.71
CA PRO A 104 -1.24 -1.01 11.82
C PRO A 104 -1.81 -2.09 12.75
N ILE A 105 -1.50 -2.02 14.04
CA ILE A 105 -1.93 -3.03 15.03
C ILE A 105 -2.99 -2.55 16.00
N GLY A 106 -3.22 -1.23 16.08
CA GLY A 106 -4.23 -0.71 16.98
C GLY A 106 -4.34 0.80 16.94
N LYS A 107 -5.49 1.28 17.41
CA LYS A 107 -5.80 2.69 17.59
C LYS A 107 -6.53 2.86 18.91
N THR A 108 -6.10 3.84 19.70
CA THR A 108 -6.79 4.24 20.93
C THR A 108 -7.01 5.75 20.91
N ASN A 109 -8.06 6.23 21.58
CA ASN A 109 -8.34 7.65 21.68
C ASN A 109 -8.37 8.05 23.16
N ILE A 110 -7.58 9.06 23.53
CA ILE A 110 -7.44 9.50 24.93
C ILE A 110 -8.74 10.05 25.52
N HIS A 111 -9.65 10.55 24.68
CA HIS A 111 -10.97 11.02 25.12
C HIS A 111 -11.88 9.87 25.53
N ASN A 112 -11.63 8.63 25.09
CA ASN A 112 -12.44 7.47 25.44
C ASN A 112 -11.93 6.74 26.69
N LEU A 113 -10.82 7.20 27.26
CA LEU A 113 -10.20 6.58 28.43
C LEU A 113 -10.84 7.11 29.71
N THR A 114 -11.16 6.19 30.61
CA THR A 114 -11.54 6.47 31.99
C THR A 114 -10.45 6.03 32.94
N PHE A 115 -10.14 6.89 33.90
CA PHE A 115 -9.06 6.67 34.86
C PHE A 115 -9.68 6.43 36.23
N PRO A 116 -9.45 5.27 36.86
CA PRO A 116 -9.90 5.05 38.21
C PRO A 116 -9.15 6.00 39.16
N THR A 117 -9.89 6.67 40.02
CA THR A 117 -9.31 7.47 41.10
C THR A 117 -9.81 6.97 42.44
N SER A 118 -8.89 6.46 43.27
CA SER A 118 -9.15 6.11 44.66
C SER A 118 -8.97 7.37 45.52
N SER A 119 -10.05 8.13 45.69
CA SER A 119 -10.11 9.14 46.74
C SER A 119 -11.28 8.82 47.66
N ASP A 120 -10.98 8.46 48.90
CA ASP A 120 -11.96 8.40 50.00
C ASP A 120 -13.01 7.28 49.91
N GLY A 121 -12.60 6.06 49.52
CA GLY A 121 -13.42 4.84 49.63
C GLY A 121 -14.56 4.68 48.62
N ALA A 122 -14.90 5.73 47.86
CA ALA A 122 -15.80 5.65 46.71
C ALA A 122 -15.00 5.54 45.41
N GLU A 123 -15.24 4.48 44.64
CA GLU A 123 -14.62 4.29 43.33
C GLU A 123 -15.19 5.34 42.36
N ARG A 124 -14.38 6.35 42.01
CA ARG A 124 -14.77 7.40 41.05
C ARG A 124 -13.85 7.33 39.85
N SER A 125 -14.42 7.34 38.66
CA SER A 125 -13.65 7.44 37.42
C SER A 125 -13.54 8.90 36.97
N LYS A 126 -12.40 9.25 36.37
CA LYS A 126 -12.19 10.54 35.73
C LYS A 126 -12.01 10.35 34.24
N ARG A 127 -12.46 11.34 33.46
CA ARG A 127 -12.32 11.38 32.01
C ARG A 127 -11.65 12.68 31.60
N LEU A 128 -10.85 12.62 30.54
CA LEU A 128 -10.19 13.79 29.99
C LEU A 128 -10.99 14.35 28.80
N LEU A 129 -11.53 15.56 28.97
CA LEU A 129 -12.23 16.29 27.91
C LEU A 129 -11.29 17.30 27.25
N ASN A 130 -11.57 17.65 26.00
CA ASN A 130 -10.79 18.62 25.22
C ASN A 130 -9.28 18.35 25.20
N ALA A 131 -8.92 17.08 25.34
CA ALA A 131 -7.54 16.63 25.42
C ALA A 131 -6.77 16.80 24.11
N SER A 132 -5.56 17.35 24.17
CA SER A 132 -4.63 17.39 23.04
C SER A 132 -3.31 16.71 23.40
N ILE A 133 -2.83 15.82 22.53
CA ILE A 133 -1.56 15.11 22.73
C ILE A 133 -0.39 16.02 22.42
N HIS A 134 0.61 16.04 23.30
CA HIS A 134 1.89 16.72 23.10
C HIS A 134 3.03 15.74 22.80
N LYS A 135 3.04 14.59 23.48
CA LYS A 135 4.09 13.58 23.32
C LYS A 135 3.58 12.19 23.64
N VAL A 136 4.08 11.22 22.90
CA VAL A 136 3.94 9.79 23.17
C VAL A 136 5.33 9.18 23.34
N ALA A 137 5.49 8.25 24.27
CA ALA A 137 6.74 7.53 24.48
C ALA A 137 6.44 6.08 24.87
N LEU A 138 6.84 5.14 24.04
CA LEU A 138 6.71 3.70 24.32
C LEU A 138 7.95 3.22 25.07
N SER A 139 7.76 2.38 26.08
CA SER A 139 8.87 1.78 26.81
C SER A 139 9.61 0.74 25.96
N LYS A 140 10.89 0.49 26.29
CA LYS A 140 11.74 -0.52 25.60
C LYS A 140 11.24 -1.96 25.72
N ASP A 141 10.55 -2.25 26.83
CA ASP A 141 9.87 -3.53 27.05
C ASP A 141 8.49 -3.59 26.37
N LEU A 142 8.09 -2.52 25.66
CA LEU A 142 6.82 -2.34 24.97
C LEU A 142 5.58 -2.49 25.85
N CYS A 143 5.74 -2.56 27.17
CA CYS A 143 4.68 -2.85 28.13
C CYS A 143 3.97 -1.59 28.64
N ARG A 144 4.55 -0.41 28.46
CA ARG A 144 4.01 0.85 28.96
C ARG A 144 4.11 1.94 27.90
N LEU A 145 3.00 2.63 27.68
CA LEU A 145 2.96 3.84 26.88
C LEU A 145 2.73 5.04 27.79
N ILE A 146 3.62 6.02 27.73
CA ILE A 146 3.47 7.30 28.41
C ILE A 146 2.95 8.33 27.40
N VAL A 147 1.86 9.02 27.77
CA VAL A 147 1.24 10.06 26.96
C VAL A 147 1.19 11.36 27.75
N MET A 148 1.82 12.40 27.23
CA MET A 148 1.68 13.76 27.75
C MET A 148 0.60 14.47 26.96
N CYS A 149 -0.41 14.98 27.65
CA CYS A 149 -1.54 15.67 27.03
C CYS A 149 -2.00 16.84 27.90
N SER A 150 -2.63 17.84 27.29
CA SER A 150 -3.33 18.90 28.04
C SER A 150 -4.82 18.74 27.87
N GLY A 151 -5.61 19.02 28.91
CA GLY A 151 -7.07 18.98 28.82
C GLY A 151 -7.75 19.18 30.17
N ASP A 152 -9.08 19.09 30.14
CA ASP A 152 -9.95 19.27 31.30
C ASP A 152 -10.24 17.91 31.94
N LEU A 153 -9.83 17.73 33.19
CA LEU A 153 -10.07 16.49 33.92
C LEU A 153 -11.41 16.56 34.65
N VAL A 154 -12.39 15.75 34.22
CA VAL A 154 -13.74 15.76 34.76
C VAL A 154 -14.04 14.44 35.49
N LYS A 155 -14.79 14.52 36.59
CA LYS A 155 -15.23 13.34 37.35
C LYS A 155 -16.53 12.79 36.73
N VAL A 156 -16.57 11.48 36.50
CA VAL A 156 -17.77 10.77 36.03
C VAL A 156 -18.45 10.17 37.27
N VAL A 157 -19.74 10.46 37.46
CA VAL A 157 -20.58 9.90 38.53
C VAL A 157 -21.60 8.97 37.89
N ASP A 158 -21.77 7.78 38.47
CA ASP A 158 -22.41 6.60 37.85
C ASP A 158 -23.93 6.68 37.67
N ASP A 159 -24.57 7.78 38.05
CA ASP A 159 -26.01 7.99 37.88
C ASP A 159 -26.28 8.95 36.72
N LEU A 160 -26.64 8.35 35.58
CA LEU A 160 -27.37 8.98 34.48
C LEU A 160 -26.61 9.97 33.56
N ASP A 161 -25.39 9.67 33.10
CA ASP A 161 -24.72 10.41 31.99
C ASP A 161 -24.65 11.95 32.15
N VAL A 162 -24.91 12.46 33.36
CA VAL A 162 -24.84 13.87 33.69
C VAL A 162 -23.42 14.14 34.14
N ILE A 163 -22.62 14.67 33.20
CA ILE A 163 -21.31 15.24 33.49
C ILE A 163 -21.53 16.42 34.45
N HIS A 164 -21.40 16.18 35.75
CA HIS A 164 -21.39 17.25 36.74
C HIS A 164 -20.10 18.06 36.56
N MET A 165 -20.23 19.24 35.94
CA MET A 165 -19.23 20.32 35.91
C MET A 165 -19.05 20.98 37.29
N ALA A 166 -19.26 20.23 38.38
CA ALA A 166 -19.24 20.73 39.74
C ALA A 166 -17.85 20.49 40.36
N GLY A 167 -16.98 21.48 40.18
CA GLY A 167 -15.71 21.61 40.89
C GLY A 167 -14.53 21.78 39.95
N HIS A 168 -13.96 22.99 39.94
CA HIS A 168 -12.71 23.41 39.28
C HIS A 168 -12.29 22.57 38.07
N ASN A 169 -12.66 23.01 36.85
CA ASN A 169 -12.02 22.53 35.62
C ASN A 169 -10.53 22.86 35.70
N GLU A 170 -9.75 21.91 36.20
CA GLU A 170 -8.29 21.97 36.20
C GLU A 170 -7.83 21.65 34.78
N HIS A 171 -7.93 22.65 33.90
CA HIS A 171 -7.25 22.61 32.62
C HIS A 171 -5.75 22.55 32.91
N GLY A 172 -5.15 21.40 32.65
CA GLY A 172 -3.80 21.10 33.10
C GLY A 172 -3.04 20.25 32.12
N LEU A 173 -1.75 20.10 32.37
CA LEU A 173 -0.91 19.11 31.73
C LEU A 173 -1.02 17.79 32.51
N HIS A 174 -1.45 16.75 31.83
CA HIS A 174 -1.66 15.41 32.37
C HIS A 174 -0.64 14.43 31.78
N CYS A 175 -0.20 13.49 32.61
CA CYS A 175 0.65 12.38 32.20
C CYS A 175 -0.13 11.08 32.38
N LEU A 176 -0.41 10.40 31.27
CA LEU A 176 -1.14 9.14 31.26
C LEU A 176 -0.15 7.98 31.08
N ALA A 177 -0.29 6.95 31.90
CA ALA A 177 0.44 5.70 31.75
C ALA A 177 -0.54 4.60 31.33
N LEU A 178 -0.38 4.10 30.10
CA LEU A 178 -1.23 3.07 29.51
C LEU A 178 -0.50 1.73 29.52
N ASN A 179 -1.24 0.66 29.83
CA ASN A 179 -0.73 -0.70 29.78
C ASN A 179 -0.76 -1.21 28.33
N THR A 180 0.43 -1.45 27.77
CA THR A 180 0.62 -2.03 26.43
C THR A 180 1.28 -3.41 26.48
N ALA A 181 1.25 -4.10 27.63
CA ALA A 181 1.88 -5.41 27.81
C ALA A 181 1.42 -6.48 26.81
N ILE A 182 0.27 -6.30 26.15
CA ILE A 182 -0.16 -7.17 25.05
C ILE A 182 0.86 -7.24 23.91
N PHE A 183 1.56 -6.14 23.59
CA PHE A 183 2.58 -6.11 22.54
C PHE A 183 3.77 -7.00 22.89
N TRP A 184 4.16 -7.03 24.16
CA TRP A 184 5.21 -7.90 24.65
C TRP A 184 4.75 -9.36 24.75
N ASN A 185 3.60 -9.61 25.39
CA ASN A 185 3.08 -10.95 25.63
C ASN A 185 2.80 -11.72 24.34
N ARG A 186 2.39 -11.03 23.27
CA ARG A 186 2.11 -11.62 21.95
C ARG A 186 3.14 -11.21 20.89
N LYS A 187 4.34 -10.80 21.31
CA LYS A 187 5.40 -10.29 20.43
C LYS A 187 5.67 -11.19 19.22
N ASN A 188 5.87 -12.50 19.43
CA ASN A 188 6.22 -13.42 18.36
C ASN A 188 5.10 -13.56 17.30
N GLU A 189 3.85 -13.57 17.74
CA GLU A 189 2.69 -13.65 16.85
C GLU A 189 2.49 -12.34 16.09
N LEU A 190 2.56 -11.20 16.79
CA LEU A 190 2.49 -9.87 16.19
C LEU A 190 3.62 -9.66 15.17
N HIS A 191 4.82 -10.17 15.46
CA HIS A 191 5.96 -10.12 14.55
C HIS A 191 5.67 -10.92 13.27
N GLN A 192 5.20 -12.15 13.39
CA GLN A 192 4.87 -13.02 12.25
C GLN A 192 3.75 -12.42 11.39
N VAL A 193 2.66 -11.97 12.02
CA VAL A 193 1.53 -11.37 11.31
C VAL A 193 1.97 -10.08 10.59
N ALA A 194 2.77 -9.23 11.24
CA ALA A 194 3.28 -8.03 10.61
C ALA A 194 4.21 -8.33 9.42
N GLN A 195 5.06 -9.35 9.54
CA GLN A 195 5.94 -9.79 8.47
C GLN A 195 5.14 -10.31 7.26
N GLN A 196 4.16 -11.20 7.50
CA GLN A 196 3.29 -11.70 6.44
C GLN A 196 2.46 -10.59 5.81
N ALA A 197 1.91 -9.69 6.61
CA ALA A 197 1.15 -8.55 6.10
C ALA A 197 2.02 -7.60 5.25
N SER A 198 3.27 -7.36 5.64
CA SER A 198 4.22 -6.59 4.83
C SER A 198 4.50 -7.28 3.50
N ASN A 199 4.73 -8.60 3.50
CA ASN A 199 4.96 -9.37 2.28
C ASN A 199 3.75 -9.31 1.33
N ILE A 200 2.53 -9.40 1.88
CA ILE A 200 1.28 -9.25 1.12
C ILE A 200 1.17 -7.85 0.52
N GLU A 201 1.48 -6.80 1.31
CA GLU A 201 1.41 -5.41 0.83
C GLU A 201 2.40 -5.16 -0.30
N ASP A 202 3.64 -5.63 -0.16
CA ASP A 202 4.68 -5.50 -1.18
C ASP A 202 4.29 -6.23 -2.46
N LEU A 203 3.76 -7.45 -2.35
CA LEU A 203 3.25 -8.20 -3.51
C LEU A 203 2.07 -7.49 -4.18
N THR A 204 1.16 -6.91 -3.39
CA THR A 204 0.02 -6.16 -3.90
C THR A 204 0.49 -4.91 -4.66
N GLU A 205 1.53 -4.22 -4.19
CA GLU A 205 2.13 -3.08 -4.88
C GLU A 205 2.77 -3.50 -6.20
N VAL A 206 3.51 -4.61 -6.22
CA VAL A 206 4.04 -5.17 -7.47
C VAL A 206 2.93 -5.45 -8.48
N VAL A 207 1.85 -6.10 -8.06
CA VAL A 207 0.71 -6.41 -8.93
C VAL A 207 0.07 -5.13 -9.46
N ARG A 208 -0.17 -4.14 -8.59
CA ARG A 208 -0.73 -2.84 -8.97
C ARG A 208 0.14 -2.11 -9.99
N ALA A 209 1.44 -2.04 -9.75
CA ALA A 209 2.39 -1.42 -10.66
C ALA A 209 2.44 -2.15 -12.01
N SER A 210 2.45 -3.49 -11.99
CA SER A 210 2.44 -4.33 -13.19
C SER A 210 1.18 -4.11 -14.03
N LEU A 211 0.01 -4.09 -13.40
CA LEU A 211 -1.26 -3.80 -14.05
C LEU A 211 -1.31 -2.39 -14.64
N SER A 212 -0.71 -1.41 -13.95
CA SER A 212 -0.61 -0.03 -14.46
C SER A 212 0.26 0.04 -15.72
N VAL A 213 1.44 -0.58 -15.71
CA VAL A 213 2.33 -0.65 -16.87
C VAL A 213 1.64 -1.35 -18.04
N MET A 214 0.97 -2.47 -17.77
CA MET A 214 0.21 -3.23 -18.75
C MET A 214 -0.92 -2.40 -19.39
N SER A 215 -1.73 -1.74 -18.56
CA SER A 215 -2.84 -0.89 -19.01
C SER A 215 -2.32 0.23 -19.90
N ARG A 216 -1.22 0.87 -19.51
CA ARG A 216 -0.56 1.92 -20.29
C ARG A 216 -0.07 1.41 -21.63
N GLN A 217 0.68 0.31 -21.66
CA GLN A 217 1.19 -0.27 -22.90
C GLN A 217 0.07 -0.68 -23.87
N TRP A 218 -1.00 -1.29 -23.36
CA TRP A 218 -2.16 -1.64 -24.17
C TRP A 218 -2.86 -0.39 -24.71
N SER A 219 -3.02 0.64 -23.88
CA SER A 219 -3.59 1.93 -24.29
C SER A 219 -2.76 2.58 -25.40
N ASP A 220 -1.44 2.63 -25.26
CA ASP A 220 -0.53 3.21 -26.26
C ASP A 220 -0.54 2.42 -27.58
N ALA A 221 -0.57 1.09 -27.50
CA ALA A 221 -0.69 0.22 -28.66
C ALA A 221 -2.03 0.41 -29.39
N MET A 222 -3.13 0.46 -28.63
CA MET A 222 -4.48 0.66 -29.16
C MET A 222 -4.66 2.08 -29.71
N HIS A 223 -4.02 3.09 -29.11
CA HIS A 223 -3.99 4.44 -29.63
C HIS A 223 -3.31 4.50 -30.99
N THR A 224 -2.12 3.89 -31.12
CA THR A 224 -1.40 3.81 -32.40
C THR A 224 -2.23 3.12 -33.49
N PHE A 225 -2.94 2.04 -33.12
CA PHE A 225 -3.88 1.37 -34.02
C PHE A 225 -5.02 2.32 -34.44
N LYS A 226 -5.71 2.94 -33.48
CA LYS A 226 -6.84 3.84 -33.74
C LYS A 226 -6.44 5.06 -34.55
N GLU A 227 -5.32 5.71 -34.26
CA GLU A 227 -4.84 6.85 -35.05
C GLU A 227 -4.66 6.47 -36.53
N LYS A 228 -4.04 5.32 -36.79
CA LYS A 228 -3.85 4.84 -38.16
C LYS A 228 -5.18 4.47 -38.80
N PHE A 229 -6.07 3.75 -38.12
CA PHE A 229 -7.34 3.32 -38.71
C PHE A 229 -8.39 4.45 -38.82
N ASN A 230 -8.35 5.48 -37.97
CA ASN A 230 -9.23 6.64 -38.08
C ASN A 230 -8.95 7.46 -39.35
N SER A 231 -7.72 7.39 -39.89
CA SER A 231 -7.40 8.01 -41.18
C SER A 231 -8.15 7.37 -42.35
N LEU A 232 -8.62 6.12 -42.21
CA LEU A 232 -9.48 5.50 -43.22
C LEU A 232 -10.88 6.13 -43.20
N SER A 233 -11.44 6.40 -42.02
CA SER A 233 -12.73 7.08 -41.90
C SER A 233 -12.70 8.45 -42.58
N THR A 234 -11.65 9.25 -42.34
CA THR A 234 -11.50 10.55 -43.01
C THR A 234 -11.39 10.40 -44.52
N LEU A 235 -10.63 9.41 -44.98
CA LEU A 235 -10.43 9.17 -46.40
C LEU A 235 -11.70 8.70 -47.13
N ILE A 236 -12.55 7.91 -46.46
CA ILE A 236 -13.86 7.49 -46.98
C ILE A 236 -14.77 8.71 -47.18
N THR A 237 -14.84 9.61 -46.19
CA THR A 237 -15.60 10.86 -46.29
C THR A 237 -15.03 11.78 -47.38
N ASP A 238 -13.71 11.89 -47.50
CA ASP A 238 -13.05 12.70 -48.54
C ASP A 238 -13.37 12.20 -49.97
N HIS A 239 -13.63 10.89 -50.12
CA HIS A 239 -14.07 10.29 -51.38
C HIS A 239 -15.60 10.31 -51.58
N GLY A 240 -16.34 10.94 -50.67
CA GLY A 240 -17.81 11.08 -50.75
C GLY A 240 -18.57 9.76 -50.54
N LEU A 241 -17.97 8.80 -49.83
CA LEU A 241 -18.62 7.55 -49.46
C LEU A 241 -19.30 7.69 -48.09
N ASP A 242 -20.53 7.19 -47.96
CA ASP A 242 -21.28 7.13 -46.69
C ASP A 242 -21.10 5.79 -45.94
N SER A 243 -20.18 4.93 -46.41
CA SER A 243 -19.88 3.63 -45.79
C SER A 243 -19.05 3.77 -44.51
N SER A 244 -19.16 2.82 -43.60
CA SER A 244 -18.22 2.67 -42.49
C SER A 244 -16.93 1.95 -42.91
N PRO A 245 -15.78 2.18 -42.24
CA PRO A 245 -14.56 1.41 -42.49
C PRO A 245 -14.75 -0.11 -42.41
N GLN A 246 -15.64 -0.58 -41.53
CA GLN A 246 -15.96 -1.99 -41.35
C GLN A 246 -16.67 -2.57 -42.58
N GLU A 247 -17.64 -1.86 -43.15
CA GLU A 247 -18.37 -2.28 -44.35
C GLU A 247 -17.44 -2.34 -45.56
N GLU A 248 -16.58 -1.34 -45.73
CA GLU A 248 -15.59 -1.29 -46.81
C GLU A 248 -14.59 -2.47 -46.73
N PHE A 249 -14.11 -2.81 -45.52
CA PHE A 249 -13.27 -4.00 -45.32
C PHE A 249 -14.02 -5.32 -45.54
N LEU A 250 -15.30 -5.39 -45.15
CA LEU A 250 -16.14 -6.57 -45.40
C LEU A 250 -16.42 -6.76 -46.88
N SER A 251 -16.67 -5.69 -47.64
CA SER A 251 -16.79 -5.74 -49.10
C SER A 251 -15.51 -6.23 -49.76
N LEU A 252 -14.34 -5.76 -49.29
CA LEU A 252 -13.05 -6.24 -49.76
C LEU A 252 -12.86 -7.75 -49.49
N LEU A 253 -13.17 -8.20 -48.27
CA LEU A 253 -13.12 -9.63 -47.91
C LEU A 253 -14.11 -10.49 -48.71
N GLY A 254 -15.28 -9.92 -49.03
CA GLY A 254 -16.31 -10.55 -49.86
C GLY A 254 -15.96 -10.61 -51.36
N GLY A 255 -14.77 -10.16 -51.75
CA GLY A 255 -14.28 -10.22 -53.13
C GLY A 255 -14.73 -9.06 -54.02
N ALA A 256 -15.29 -7.99 -53.45
CA ALA A 256 -15.57 -6.77 -54.19
C ALA A 256 -14.27 -6.05 -54.59
N ARG A 257 -14.33 -5.20 -55.62
CA ARG A 257 -13.21 -4.33 -55.98
C ARG A 257 -12.90 -3.39 -54.81
N THR A 258 -11.62 -3.19 -54.50
CA THR A 258 -11.21 -2.20 -53.50
C THR A 258 -11.71 -0.82 -53.89
N SER A 259 -12.40 -0.13 -52.98
CA SER A 259 -12.76 1.26 -53.18
C SER A 259 -11.50 2.14 -53.27
N PRO A 260 -11.57 3.30 -53.94
CA PRO A 260 -10.42 4.21 -54.06
C PRO A 260 -9.85 4.63 -52.70
N ALA A 261 -10.73 4.85 -51.71
CA ALA A 261 -10.35 5.14 -50.33
C ALA A 261 -9.58 3.97 -49.70
N VAL A 262 -10.12 2.74 -49.72
CA VAL A 262 -9.41 1.57 -49.16
C VAL A 262 -8.08 1.33 -49.86
N HIS A 263 -8.01 1.51 -51.18
CA HIS A 263 -6.77 1.35 -51.93
C HIS A 263 -5.71 2.35 -51.51
N GLN A 264 -6.04 3.65 -51.44
CA GLN A 264 -5.12 4.69 -51.00
C GLN A 264 -4.71 4.48 -49.53
N PHE A 265 -5.62 4.05 -48.66
CA PHE A 265 -5.29 3.73 -47.28
C PHE A 265 -4.28 2.58 -47.18
N LEU A 266 -4.52 1.46 -47.88
CA LEU A 266 -3.64 0.29 -47.83
C LEU A 266 -2.25 0.57 -48.39
N VAL A 267 -2.14 1.33 -49.48
CA VAL A 267 -0.87 1.58 -50.16
C VAL A 267 -0.10 2.73 -49.53
N ASN A 268 -0.75 3.88 -49.27
CA ASN A 268 -0.07 5.12 -48.90
C ASN A 268 -0.05 5.38 -47.40
N THR A 269 -1.09 4.98 -46.66
CA THR A 269 -1.24 5.34 -45.24
C THR A 269 -0.80 4.23 -44.29
N LEU A 270 -1.24 3.01 -44.57
CA LEU A 270 -0.89 1.82 -43.81
C LEU A 270 0.42 1.24 -44.35
N GLY A 271 0.45 0.83 -45.62
CA GLY A 271 1.61 0.26 -46.28
C GLY A 271 2.16 -1.00 -45.59
N GLU A 272 3.10 -1.69 -46.23
CA GLU A 272 3.71 -2.90 -45.63
C GLU A 272 4.43 -2.58 -44.31
N ALA A 273 5.15 -1.45 -44.28
CA ALA A 273 5.91 -1.02 -43.11
C ALA A 273 5.00 -0.63 -41.92
N GLY A 274 3.84 -0.01 -42.17
CA GLY A 274 2.90 0.36 -41.11
C GLY A 274 2.16 -0.86 -40.56
N VAL A 275 1.76 -1.82 -41.41
CA VAL A 275 1.19 -3.10 -40.93
C VAL A 275 2.19 -3.81 -40.02
N LYS A 276 3.46 -3.96 -40.45
CA LYS A 276 4.49 -4.63 -39.64
C LYS A 276 4.72 -3.91 -38.32
N ARG A 277 4.73 -2.57 -38.30
CA ARG A 277 4.89 -1.77 -37.08
C ARG A 277 3.73 -1.97 -36.12
N ILE A 278 2.49 -1.84 -36.59
CA ILE A 278 1.28 -2.00 -35.77
C ILE A 278 1.21 -3.43 -35.23
N SER A 279 1.44 -4.44 -36.07
CA SER A 279 1.50 -5.84 -35.66
C SER A 279 2.55 -6.06 -34.56
N LYS A 280 3.77 -5.53 -34.74
CA LYS A 280 4.82 -5.65 -33.72
C LYS A 280 4.43 -5.02 -32.39
N VAL A 281 3.85 -3.81 -32.42
CA VAL A 281 3.43 -3.08 -31.20
C VAL A 281 2.28 -3.81 -30.50
N LEU A 282 1.25 -4.23 -31.23
CA LEU A 282 0.08 -4.90 -30.67
C LEU A 282 0.42 -6.30 -30.14
N CYS A 283 1.18 -7.09 -30.90
CA CYS A 283 1.65 -8.40 -30.44
C CYS A 283 2.64 -8.27 -29.28
N GLY A 284 3.46 -7.22 -29.24
CA GLY A 284 4.34 -6.92 -28.11
C GLY A 284 3.55 -6.68 -26.83
N ALA A 285 2.58 -5.75 -26.88
CA ALA A 285 1.69 -5.48 -25.75
C ALA A 285 0.88 -6.72 -25.33
N GLY A 286 0.42 -7.53 -26.29
CA GLY A 286 -0.30 -8.79 -26.02
C GLY A 286 0.55 -9.86 -25.34
N LYS A 287 1.84 -9.99 -25.72
CA LYS A 287 2.78 -10.92 -25.06
C LYS A 287 3.08 -10.47 -23.63
N GLU A 288 3.25 -9.16 -23.43
CA GLU A 288 3.50 -8.62 -22.09
C GLU A 288 2.27 -8.78 -21.16
N LEU A 289 1.07 -8.57 -21.70
CA LEU A 289 -0.20 -8.91 -21.05
C LEU A 289 -0.22 -10.37 -20.59
N GLN A 290 0.08 -11.30 -21.51
CA GLN A 290 0.13 -12.73 -21.21
C GLN A 290 1.16 -13.04 -20.11
N ARG A 291 2.34 -12.43 -20.20
CA ARG A 291 3.42 -12.59 -19.22
C ARG A 291 3.00 -12.12 -17.83
N ILE A 292 2.44 -10.93 -17.71
CA ILE A 292 1.99 -10.39 -16.41
C ILE A 292 0.86 -11.24 -15.81
N VAL A 293 -0.07 -11.74 -16.64
CA VAL A 293 -1.13 -12.63 -16.15
C VAL A 293 -0.56 -13.94 -15.60
N LEU A 294 0.35 -14.58 -16.33
CA LEU A 294 0.93 -15.87 -15.93
C LEU A 294 1.96 -15.76 -14.81
N GLU A 295 2.83 -14.75 -14.86
CA GLU A 295 3.96 -14.62 -13.93
C GLU A 295 3.62 -13.75 -12.73
N HIS A 296 2.78 -12.72 -12.87
CA HIS A 296 2.52 -11.80 -11.77
C HIS A 296 1.20 -12.12 -11.09
N LEU A 297 0.11 -12.29 -11.84
CA LEU A 297 -1.21 -12.54 -11.23
C LEU A 297 -1.36 -13.97 -10.71
N GLN A 298 -1.01 -15.00 -11.47
CA GLN A 298 -1.13 -16.38 -10.99
C GLN A 298 -0.18 -16.69 -9.82
N ILE A 299 1.07 -16.18 -9.87
CA ILE A 299 2.02 -16.36 -8.76
C ILE A 299 1.54 -15.58 -7.53
N SER A 300 1.02 -14.37 -7.72
CA SER A 300 0.50 -13.59 -6.60
C SER A 300 -0.74 -14.22 -5.97
N ASP A 301 -1.66 -14.77 -6.76
CA ASP A 301 -2.85 -15.46 -6.24
C ASP A 301 -2.46 -16.70 -5.42
N ASN A 302 -1.49 -17.49 -5.90
CA ASN A 302 -0.95 -18.63 -5.16
C ASN A 302 -0.25 -18.22 -3.86
N LEU A 303 0.53 -17.13 -3.88
CA LEU A 303 1.20 -16.60 -2.69
C LEU A 303 0.21 -15.98 -1.70
N LEU A 304 -0.79 -15.24 -2.19
CA LEU A 304 -1.84 -14.65 -1.35
C LEU A 304 -2.68 -15.72 -0.68
N HIS A 305 -3.15 -16.73 -1.44
CA HIS A 305 -3.94 -17.83 -0.90
C HIS A 305 -3.23 -18.54 0.26
N ASN A 306 -1.92 -18.77 0.12
CA ASN A 306 -1.13 -19.42 1.17
C ASN A 306 -0.82 -18.50 2.35
N ASN A 307 -0.56 -17.21 2.12
CA ASN A 307 -0.36 -16.26 3.23
C ASN A 307 -1.66 -15.97 4.00
N THR A 308 -2.83 -16.16 3.38
CA THR A 308 -4.14 -16.08 4.06
C THR A 308 -4.60 -17.39 4.68
N GLY A 309 -3.86 -18.49 4.48
CA GLY A 309 -4.16 -19.82 4.99
C GLY A 309 -3.83 -19.96 6.48
N PHE A 310 -4.60 -19.25 7.32
CA PHE A 310 -4.83 -19.59 8.72
C PHE A 310 -6.18 -20.30 8.87
#